data_AF-A0A9E0RXQ9-F1
#
_entry.id   AF-A0A9E0RXQ9-F1
#
_cell.length_a   1.000
_cell.length_b   1.000
_cell.length_c   1.000
_cell.angle_alpha   90.00
_cell.angle_beta   90.00
_cell.angle_gamma   90.00
#
_symmetry.space_group_name_H-M   'P 1'
#
loop_
_entity.id
_entity.type
_entity.pdbx_description
1 polymer ?
#
loop_
_entity_poly.entity_id
_entity_poly.type
_entity_poly.pdbx_seq_one_letter_code
_entity_poly.pdbx_strand_id
1 'polypeptide(L)'
;MIRNPAWTLAAPIVALGLSFFIEHQAGETTSVFLLLLAAPFLFLSVFSAVHHAEVIAHRVGQPFGSILLALAVTIIEVSLIVSVLLADPAGDSPVARDTVFAAIMIVLNGIVGVCLLVGGIRYHEQGFQGRSATAALGVLGTLAVLGLVLPNFTVGEPGPVYAPAQLIFVAVVSLSLYALFLFVQMFSHRDDFLDIGEPQGHGHDHAHEPPPRRMLISSLLALPVSLVAVVMLAEILADPVGEK
;
A
#
# COMPACT_ATOMS: atom_id res chain seq x y z
N MET A 1 22.09 2.84 -21.08
CA MET A 1 21.59 3.86 -20.13
C MET A 1 20.19 3.44 -19.71
N ILE A 2 20.04 2.81 -18.55
CA ILE A 2 18.73 2.47 -17.99
C ILE A 2 18.05 3.82 -17.67
N ARG A 3 16.90 4.09 -18.28
CA ARG A 3 16.09 5.30 -18.08
C ARG A 3 14.72 4.85 -17.61
N ASN A 4 14.04 5.68 -16.81
CA ASN A 4 12.64 5.46 -16.49
C ASN A 4 11.84 5.29 -17.79
N PRO A 5 11.02 4.23 -17.92
CA PRO A 5 10.13 4.08 -19.06
C PRO A 5 9.24 5.32 -19.19
N ALA A 6 9.05 5.85 -20.40
CA ALA A 6 8.32 7.10 -20.59
C ALA A 6 6.88 7.05 -20.05
N TRP A 7 6.25 5.87 -20.07
CA TRP A 7 4.90 5.67 -19.54
C TRP A 7 4.82 5.90 -18.02
N THR A 8 5.87 5.60 -17.26
CA THR A 8 5.89 5.81 -15.80
C THR A 8 5.82 7.29 -15.45
N LEU A 9 6.43 8.15 -16.25
CA LEU A 9 6.38 9.59 -16.07
C LEU A 9 5.09 10.20 -16.66
N ALA A 10 4.65 9.70 -17.82
CA ALA A 10 3.50 10.27 -18.53
C ALA A 10 2.16 9.91 -17.87
N ALA A 11 1.97 8.67 -17.41
CA ALA A 11 0.67 8.22 -16.90
C ALA A 11 0.17 9.04 -15.68
N PRO A 12 0.99 9.32 -14.65
CA PRO A 12 0.58 10.19 -13.55
C PRO A 12 0.22 11.61 -13.99
N ILE A 13 0.94 12.17 -14.96
CA ILE A 13 0.68 13.53 -15.45
C ILE A 13 -0.65 13.57 -16.20
N VAL A 14 -0.90 12.58 -17.05
CA VAL A 14 -2.18 12.45 -17.76
C VAL A 14 -3.32 12.20 -16.78
N ALA A 15 -3.10 11.37 -15.76
CA ALA A 15 -4.07 11.12 -14.69
C ALA A 15 -4.45 12.40 -13.93
N LEU A 16 -3.48 13.24 -13.58
CA LEU A 16 -3.74 14.55 -12.95
C LEU A 16 -4.46 15.53 -13.89
N GLY A 17 -4.08 15.54 -15.17
CA GLY A 17 -4.79 16.35 -16.17
C GLY A 17 -6.24 15.91 -16.32
N LEU A 18 -6.49 14.60 -16.30
CA LEU A 18 -7.83 14.01 -16.37
C LEU A 18 -8.64 14.31 -15.11
N SER A 19 -8.04 14.21 -13.91
CA SER A 19 -8.75 14.52 -12.65
C SER A 19 -9.18 15.99 -12.62
N PHE A 20 -8.28 16.91 -12.95
CA PHE A 20 -8.60 18.34 -13.01
C PHE A 20 -9.64 18.66 -14.08
N PHE A 21 -9.60 17.98 -15.23
CA PHE A 21 -10.61 18.15 -16.29
C PHE A 21 -11.99 17.66 -15.83
N ILE A 22 -12.06 16.52 -15.14
CA ILE A 22 -13.32 15.99 -14.59
C ILE A 22 -13.89 16.96 -13.56
N GLU A 23 -13.08 17.41 -12.60
CA GLU A 23 -13.51 18.38 -11.56
C GLU A 23 -13.97 19.71 -12.16
N HIS A 24 -13.28 20.22 -13.19
CA HIS A 24 -13.67 21.49 -13.82
C HIS A 24 -14.98 21.37 -14.62
N GLN A 25 -15.30 20.17 -15.12
CA GLN A 25 -16.54 19.88 -15.84
C GLN A 25 -17.70 19.48 -14.90
N ALA A 26 -17.43 19.23 -13.61
CA ALA A 26 -18.36 18.67 -12.63
C ALA A 26 -19.51 19.60 -12.18
N GLY A 27 -19.78 20.68 -12.93
CA GLY A 27 -21.07 21.38 -12.88
C GLY A 27 -22.20 20.61 -13.60
N GLU A 28 -21.85 19.62 -14.43
CA GLU A 28 -22.75 18.65 -15.07
C GLU A 28 -22.39 17.23 -14.60
N THR A 29 -23.36 16.32 -14.60
CA THR A 29 -23.18 14.92 -14.20
C THR A 29 -21.96 14.29 -14.88
N THR A 30 -20.99 13.81 -14.08
CA THR A 30 -19.76 13.20 -14.60
C THR A 30 -20.10 12.08 -15.56
N SER A 31 -19.70 12.23 -16.82
CA SER A 31 -20.00 11.24 -17.86
C SER A 31 -19.40 9.87 -17.49
N VAL A 32 -20.20 8.81 -17.59
CA VAL A 32 -19.76 7.41 -17.40
C VAL A 32 -18.53 7.11 -18.27
N PHE A 33 -18.43 7.73 -19.45
CA PHE A 33 -17.28 7.61 -20.32
C PHE A 33 -15.97 8.11 -19.67
N LEU A 34 -16.02 9.24 -18.96
CA LEU A 34 -14.86 9.79 -18.25
C LEU A 34 -14.45 8.92 -17.07
N LEU A 35 -15.40 8.33 -16.35
CA LEU A 35 -15.12 7.37 -15.27
C LEU A 35 -14.46 6.08 -15.80
N LEU A 36 -14.99 5.54 -16.91
CA LEU A 36 -14.40 4.37 -17.57
C LEU A 36 -13.00 4.66 -18.12
N LEU A 37 -12.74 5.89 -18.55
CA LEU A 37 -11.42 6.34 -18.98
C LEU A 37 -10.47 6.54 -17.79
N ALA A 38 -10.95 7.03 -16.66
CA ALA A 38 -10.13 7.29 -15.47
C ALA A 38 -9.61 6.01 -14.81
N ALA A 39 -10.40 4.92 -14.81
CA ALA A 39 -10.00 3.63 -14.23
C ALA A 39 -8.62 3.10 -14.70
N PRO A 40 -8.33 2.94 -16.00
CA PRO A 40 -7.00 2.48 -16.43
C PRO A 40 -5.87 3.45 -16.08
N PHE A 41 -6.13 4.76 -16.04
CA PHE A 41 -5.12 5.76 -15.64
C PHE A 41 -4.83 5.73 -14.15
N LEU A 42 -5.81 5.38 -13.31
CA LEU A 42 -5.58 5.04 -11.91
C LEU A 42 -4.59 3.87 -11.81
N PHE A 43 -4.87 2.74 -12.46
CA PHE A 43 -3.99 1.57 -12.43
C PHE A 43 -2.57 1.90 -12.92
N LEU A 44 -2.44 2.60 -14.06
CA LEU A 44 -1.14 3.01 -14.57
C LEU A 44 -0.37 3.93 -13.61
N SER A 45 -1.08 4.80 -12.89
CA SER A 45 -0.49 5.68 -11.88
C SER A 45 -0.04 4.89 -10.63
N VAL A 46 -0.80 3.88 -10.21
CA VAL A 46 -0.39 2.95 -9.13
C VAL A 46 0.88 2.20 -9.52
N PHE A 47 0.93 1.60 -10.72
CA PHE A 47 2.13 0.90 -11.20
C PHE A 47 3.33 1.84 -11.37
N SER A 48 3.10 3.08 -11.80
CA SER A 48 4.15 4.11 -11.84
C SER A 48 4.68 4.44 -10.43
N ALA A 49 3.81 4.62 -9.45
CA ALA A 49 4.19 4.89 -8.07
C ALA A 49 5.04 3.74 -7.49
N VAL A 50 4.59 2.50 -7.67
CA VAL A 50 5.33 1.30 -7.26
C VAL A 50 6.70 1.24 -7.93
N HIS A 51 6.78 1.49 -9.24
CA HIS A 51 8.05 1.51 -9.96
C HIS A 51 9.01 2.59 -9.42
N HIS A 52 8.53 3.81 -9.20
CA HIS A 52 9.37 4.89 -8.66
C HIS A 52 9.82 4.60 -7.22
N ALA A 53 8.94 4.04 -6.39
CA ALA A 53 9.28 3.58 -5.04
C ALA A 53 10.34 2.47 -5.07
N GLU A 54 10.23 1.50 -5.97
CA GLU A 54 11.20 0.40 -6.16
C GLU A 54 12.57 0.93 -6.61
N VAL A 55 12.61 1.87 -7.56
CA VAL A 55 13.86 2.49 -8.01
C VAL A 55 14.57 3.23 -6.87
N ILE A 56 13.81 3.90 -6.00
CA ILE A 56 14.36 4.56 -4.82
C ILE A 56 14.83 3.50 -3.80
N ALA A 57 14.01 2.48 -3.56
CA ALA A 57 14.29 1.38 -2.63
C ALA A 57 15.60 0.64 -2.98
N HIS A 58 15.84 0.39 -4.27
CA HIS A 58 17.09 -0.23 -4.75
C HIS A 58 18.34 0.57 -4.38
N ARG A 59 18.26 1.90 -4.38
CA ARG A 59 19.39 2.76 -4.00
C ARG A 59 19.55 2.87 -2.49
N VAL A 60 18.44 2.86 -1.76
CA VAL A 60 18.40 2.93 -0.30
C VAL A 60 18.96 1.62 0.30
N GLY A 61 18.70 0.48 -0.35
CA GLY A 61 19.11 -0.84 0.11
C GLY A 61 18.22 -1.41 1.22
N GLN A 62 18.30 -2.72 1.45
CA GLN A 62 17.50 -3.39 2.47
C GLN A 62 18.05 -3.14 3.89
N PRO A 63 17.19 -3.02 4.93
CA PRO A 63 15.73 -3.22 4.93
C PRO A 63 14.92 -1.94 4.62
N PHE A 64 15.58 -0.78 4.60
CA PHE A 64 14.93 0.52 4.44
C PHE A 64 14.20 0.67 3.10
N GLY A 65 14.72 0.05 2.03
CA GLY A 65 14.06 0.02 0.72
C GLY A 65 12.68 -0.66 0.77
N SER A 66 12.57 -1.79 1.46
CA SER A 66 11.31 -2.51 1.64
C SER A 66 10.30 -1.70 2.46
N ILE A 67 10.77 -0.97 3.47
CA ILE A 67 9.92 -0.04 4.26
C ILE A 67 9.44 1.12 3.40
N LEU A 68 10.30 1.70 2.55
CA LEU A 68 9.92 2.79 1.65
C LEU A 68 8.84 2.36 0.65
N LEU A 69 8.95 1.15 0.09
CA LEU A 69 7.93 0.58 -0.79
C LEU A 69 6.61 0.39 -0.04
N ALA A 70 6.65 -0.20 1.17
CA ALA A 70 5.47 -0.37 2.02
C ALA A 70 4.82 0.97 2.39
N LEU A 71 5.63 1.99 2.68
CA LEU A 71 5.16 3.34 2.97
C LEU A 71 4.43 3.96 1.78
N ALA A 72 4.95 3.81 0.56
CA ALA A 72 4.30 4.33 -0.64
C ALA A 72 2.91 3.70 -0.84
N VAL A 73 2.78 2.38 -0.67
CA VAL A 73 1.50 1.67 -0.81
C VAL A 73 0.52 2.06 0.31
N THR A 74 0.99 2.13 1.55
CA THR A 74 0.14 2.52 2.69
C THR A 74 -0.33 3.97 2.61
N ILE A 75 0.46 4.88 2.05
CA ILE A 75 0.01 6.27 1.78
C ILE A 75 -1.19 6.25 0.83
N ILE A 76 -1.15 5.46 -0.25
CA ILE A 76 -2.28 5.32 -1.17
C ILE A 76 -3.50 4.83 -0.39
N GLU A 77 -3.37 3.69 0.28
CA GLU A 77 -4.47 3.02 0.99
C GLU A 77 -5.11 3.91 2.08
N VAL A 78 -4.30 4.53 2.94
CA VAL A 78 -4.79 5.42 4.00
C VAL A 78 -5.45 6.67 3.41
N SER A 79 -4.91 7.23 2.33
CA SER A 79 -5.52 8.41 1.69
C SER A 79 -6.90 8.09 1.13
N LEU A 80 -7.09 6.90 0.54
CA LEU A 80 -8.41 6.47 0.03
C LEU A 80 -9.40 6.26 1.17
N ILE A 81 -8.97 5.59 2.25
CA ILE A 81 -9.80 5.38 3.43
C ILE A 81 -10.24 6.73 4.02
N VAL A 82 -9.30 7.67 4.18
CA VAL A 82 -9.60 9.00 4.72
C VAL A 82 -10.54 9.78 3.80
N SER A 83 -10.32 9.76 2.48
CA SER A 83 -11.20 10.43 1.52
C SER A 83 -12.65 9.91 1.63
N VAL A 84 -12.84 8.59 1.63
CA VAL A 84 -14.19 7.99 1.79
C VAL A 84 -14.81 8.33 3.16
N LEU A 85 -14.03 8.31 4.23
CA LEU A 85 -14.52 8.66 5.57
C LEU A 85 -14.92 10.15 5.68
N LEU A 86 -14.22 11.05 4.98
CA LEU A 86 -14.56 12.48 4.94
C LEU A 86 -15.80 12.74 4.07
N ALA A 87 -16.06 11.89 3.07
CA ALA A 87 -17.23 11.98 2.20
C ALA A 87 -18.53 11.52 2.89
N ASP A 88 -18.46 10.78 4.01
CA ASP A 88 -19.62 10.35 4.81
C ASP A 88 -19.77 11.19 6.10
N PRO A 89 -20.66 12.20 6.13
CA PRO A 89 -20.85 13.06 7.30
C PRO A 89 -21.49 12.35 8.49
N ALA A 90 -22.16 11.22 8.27
CA ALA A 90 -22.82 10.45 9.33
C ALA A 90 -21.82 9.58 10.09
N GLY A 91 -20.70 9.21 9.46
CA GLY A 91 -19.63 8.43 10.09
C GLY A 91 -20.00 6.96 10.37
N ASP A 92 -21.10 6.48 9.80
CA ASP A 92 -21.62 5.13 10.00
C ASP A 92 -21.16 4.15 8.91
N SER A 93 -20.44 4.63 7.88
CA SER A 93 -19.97 3.80 6.77
C SER A 93 -18.97 2.72 7.22
N PRO A 94 -19.26 1.42 7.00
CA PRO A 94 -18.32 0.34 7.27
C PRO A 94 -17.18 0.28 6.23
N VAL A 95 -17.18 1.14 5.19
CA VAL A 95 -16.28 1.03 4.04
C VAL A 95 -14.81 1.06 4.44
N ALA A 96 -14.42 1.87 5.44
CA ALA A 96 -13.05 1.88 5.94
C ALA A 96 -12.62 0.52 6.53
N ARG A 97 -13.49 -0.07 7.36
CA ARG A 97 -13.26 -1.40 7.96
C ARG A 97 -13.23 -2.50 6.90
N ASP A 98 -14.18 -2.45 5.97
CA ASP A 98 -14.33 -3.44 4.90
C ASP A 98 -13.17 -3.38 3.93
N THR A 99 -12.62 -2.20 3.65
CA THR A 99 -11.42 -2.00 2.82
C THR A 99 -10.20 -2.69 3.45
N VAL A 100 -9.95 -2.46 4.74
CA VAL A 100 -8.83 -3.09 5.45
C VAL A 100 -9.02 -4.61 5.54
N PHE A 101 -10.24 -5.08 5.81
CA PHE A 101 -10.54 -6.51 5.83
C PHE A 101 -10.31 -7.15 4.44
N ALA A 102 -10.76 -6.50 3.37
CA ALA A 102 -10.53 -6.95 2.01
C ALA A 102 -9.04 -7.00 1.67
N ALA A 103 -8.25 -6.00 2.06
CA ALA A 103 -6.81 -5.97 1.86
C ALA A 103 -6.13 -7.18 2.52
N ILE A 104 -6.46 -7.48 3.79
CA ILE A 104 -5.95 -8.65 4.51
C ILE A 104 -6.32 -9.95 3.79
N MET A 105 -7.58 -10.09 3.35
CA MET A 105 -8.05 -11.29 2.67
C MET A 105 -7.36 -11.49 1.31
N ILE A 106 -7.19 -10.42 0.53
CA ILE A 106 -6.51 -10.44 -0.77
C ILE A 106 -5.05 -10.83 -0.60
N VAL A 107 -4.34 -10.25 0.39
CA VAL A 107 -2.91 -10.54 0.60
C VAL A 107 -2.71 -11.96 1.12
N LEU A 108 -3.41 -12.35 2.19
CA LEU A 108 -3.17 -13.63 2.87
C LEU A 108 -3.70 -14.84 2.11
N ASN A 109 -4.88 -14.74 1.48
CA ASN A 109 -5.49 -15.88 0.78
C ASN A 109 -5.25 -15.81 -0.73
N GLY A 110 -5.32 -14.61 -1.30
CA GLY A 110 -5.12 -14.40 -2.74
C GLY A 110 -3.65 -14.46 -3.13
N ILE A 111 -2.89 -13.42 -2.78
CA ILE A 111 -1.50 -13.24 -3.22
C ILE A 111 -0.62 -14.36 -2.68
N VAL A 112 -0.57 -14.57 -1.35
CA VAL A 112 0.25 -15.64 -0.74
C VAL A 112 -0.19 -17.01 -1.26
N GLY A 113 -1.49 -17.27 -1.39
CA GLY A 113 -2.00 -18.55 -1.90
C GLY A 113 -1.56 -18.83 -3.34
N VAL A 114 -1.66 -17.84 -4.23
CA VAL A 114 -1.19 -17.97 -5.62
C VAL A 114 0.33 -18.14 -5.69
N CYS A 115 1.09 -17.39 -4.88
CA CYS A 115 2.54 -17.52 -4.81
C CYS A 115 2.97 -18.94 -4.39
N LEU A 116 2.32 -19.52 -3.37
CA LEU A 116 2.60 -20.88 -2.91
C LEU A 116 2.16 -21.94 -3.93
N LEU A 117 1.01 -21.76 -4.58
CA LEU A 117 0.51 -22.70 -5.59
C LEU A 117 1.45 -22.73 -6.81
N VAL A 118 1.73 -21.56 -7.40
CA VAL A 118 2.60 -21.45 -8.57
C VAL A 118 4.03 -21.85 -8.22
N GLY A 119 4.50 -21.44 -7.05
CA GLY A 119 5.81 -21.78 -6.53
C GLY A 119 6.00 -23.27 -6.28
N GLY A 120 5.03 -23.92 -5.64
CA GLY A 120 5.02 -25.37 -5.40
C GLY A 120 4.95 -26.17 -6.70
N ILE A 121 4.15 -25.74 -7.68
CA ILE A 121 4.09 -26.40 -9.01
C ILE A 121 5.45 -26.30 -9.73
N ARG A 122 6.12 -25.14 -9.65
CA ARG A 122 7.35 -24.89 -10.42
C ARG A 122 8.61 -25.43 -9.73
N TYR A 123 8.71 -25.27 -8.41
CA TYR A 123 9.93 -25.51 -7.63
C TYR A 123 9.82 -26.69 -6.66
N HIS A 124 8.62 -27.27 -6.48
CA HIS A 124 8.27 -28.36 -5.54
C HIS A 124 8.44 -27.99 -4.06
N GLU A 125 9.62 -27.48 -3.68
CA GLU A 125 9.91 -26.92 -2.37
C GLU A 125 10.34 -25.45 -2.51
N GLN A 126 9.84 -24.57 -1.63
CA GLN A 126 10.21 -23.16 -1.60
C GLN A 126 10.95 -22.83 -0.31
N GLY A 127 12.13 -22.24 -0.44
CA GLY A 127 12.84 -21.63 0.69
C GLY A 127 12.22 -20.28 1.03
N PHE A 128 11.90 -20.06 2.31
CA PHE A 128 11.49 -18.77 2.83
C PHE A 128 12.01 -18.60 4.26
N GLN A 129 12.14 -17.36 4.71
CA GLN A 129 12.64 -17.09 6.04
C GLN A 129 11.50 -17.18 7.05
N GLY A 130 11.38 -18.34 7.70
CA GLY A 130 10.27 -18.64 8.60
C GLY A 130 10.13 -17.64 9.75
N ARG A 131 11.25 -17.12 10.25
CA ARG A 131 11.25 -16.18 11.38
C ARG A 131 10.61 -14.83 11.04
N SER A 132 10.94 -14.24 9.89
CA SER A 132 10.32 -12.97 9.46
C SER A 132 8.86 -13.16 9.06
N ALA A 133 8.52 -14.28 8.42
CA ALA A 133 7.13 -14.61 8.10
C ALA A 133 6.28 -14.72 9.38
N THR A 134 6.73 -15.49 10.38
CA THR A 134 6.00 -15.62 11.65
C THR A 134 5.92 -14.30 12.41
N ALA A 135 6.98 -13.48 12.41
CA ALA A 135 6.95 -12.17 13.04
C ALA A 135 5.93 -11.23 12.38
N ALA A 136 5.92 -11.14 11.05
CA ALA A 136 4.97 -10.31 10.30
C ALA A 136 3.51 -10.78 10.50
N LEU A 137 3.27 -12.09 10.39
CA LEU A 137 1.93 -12.67 10.62
C LEU A 137 1.46 -12.50 12.06
N GLY A 138 2.36 -12.59 13.04
CA GLY A 138 2.03 -12.38 14.46
C GLY A 138 1.58 -10.95 14.75
N VAL A 139 2.28 -9.96 14.21
CA VAL A 139 1.90 -8.53 14.34
C VAL A 139 0.59 -8.27 13.59
N LEU A 140 0.48 -8.73 12.34
CA LEU A 140 -0.74 -8.59 11.55
C LEU A 140 -1.96 -9.21 12.23
N GLY A 141 -1.84 -10.45 12.74
CA GLY A 141 -2.91 -11.13 13.45
C GLY A 141 -3.32 -10.39 14.72
N THR A 142 -2.35 -9.89 15.50
CA THR A 142 -2.64 -9.10 16.71
C THR A 142 -3.39 -7.81 16.36
N LEU A 143 -2.92 -7.07 15.35
CA LEU A 143 -3.56 -5.83 14.90
C LEU A 143 -4.95 -6.09 14.29
N ALA A 144 -5.14 -7.18 13.55
CA ALA A 144 -6.43 -7.56 13.00
C ALA A 144 -7.43 -7.93 14.11
N VAL A 145 -6.98 -8.64 15.15
CA VAL A 145 -7.83 -8.94 16.31
C VAL A 145 -8.22 -7.66 17.04
N LEU A 146 -7.26 -6.77 17.33
CA LEU A 146 -7.53 -5.50 18.00
C LEU A 146 -8.38 -4.54 17.14
N GLY A 147 -8.18 -4.48 15.82
CA GLY A 147 -8.88 -3.53 14.97
C GLY A 147 -10.24 -4.02 14.46
N LEU A 148 -10.39 -5.32 14.19
CA LEU A 148 -11.53 -5.84 13.43
C LEU A 148 -12.40 -6.84 14.21
N VAL A 149 -11.83 -7.56 15.18
CA VAL A 149 -12.53 -8.62 15.92
C VAL A 149 -13.02 -8.14 17.27
N LEU A 150 -12.12 -7.60 18.09
CA LEU A 150 -12.39 -7.19 19.46
C LEU A 150 -13.50 -6.12 19.61
N PRO A 151 -13.70 -5.14 18.70
CA PRO A 151 -14.83 -4.20 18.80
C PRO A 151 -16.20 -4.90 18.85
N ASN A 152 -16.35 -6.07 18.24
CA ASN A 152 -17.62 -6.82 18.23
C ASN A 152 -17.94 -7.49 19.58
N PHE A 153 -16.98 -7.53 20.50
CA PHE A 153 -17.10 -8.19 21.81
C PHE A 153 -17.00 -7.21 22.99
N THR A 154 -16.80 -5.93 22.73
CA THR A 154 -16.79 -4.89 23.78
C THR A 154 -18.20 -4.42 24.10
N VAL A 155 -18.53 -4.29 25.39
CA VAL A 155 -19.86 -3.85 25.88
C VAL A 155 -19.91 -2.32 26.09
N GLY A 156 -18.96 -1.58 25.51
CA GLY A 156 -18.78 -0.15 25.77
C GLY A 156 -19.82 0.74 25.07
N GLU A 157 -20.14 0.43 23.82
CA GLU A 157 -21.10 1.13 22.98
C GLU A 157 -21.92 0.10 22.18
N PRO A 158 -23.18 0.39 21.81
CA PRO A 158 -23.99 -0.51 21.01
C PRO A 158 -23.48 -0.54 19.56
N GLY A 159 -23.00 -1.69 19.13
CA GLY A 159 -22.47 -1.91 17.79
C GLY A 159 -21.00 -2.35 17.80
N PRO A 160 -20.40 -2.60 16.62
CA PRO A 160 -19.02 -3.07 16.51
C PRO A 160 -18.02 -1.90 16.61
N VAL A 161 -18.18 -1.05 17.63
CA VAL A 161 -17.40 0.17 17.82
C VAL A 161 -16.83 0.25 19.23
N TYR A 162 -15.71 0.94 19.35
CA TYR A 162 -15.09 1.18 20.65
C TYR A 162 -15.65 2.43 21.32
N ALA A 163 -15.82 2.36 22.64
CA ALA A 163 -15.99 3.57 23.44
C ALA A 163 -14.74 4.47 23.29
N PRO A 164 -14.84 5.80 23.39
CA PRO A 164 -13.72 6.72 23.11
C PRO A 164 -12.41 6.38 23.85
N ALA A 165 -12.49 6.00 25.13
CA ALA A 165 -11.33 5.60 25.92
C ALA A 165 -10.69 4.29 25.43
N GLN A 166 -11.51 3.32 25.01
CA GLN A 166 -11.04 2.05 24.43
C GLN A 166 -10.37 2.31 23.07
N LEU A 167 -10.96 3.19 22.25
CA LEU A 167 -10.41 3.56 20.95
C LEU A 167 -9.02 4.17 21.09
N ILE A 168 -8.83 5.14 21.99
CA ILE A 168 -7.53 5.77 22.25
C ILE A 168 -6.51 4.72 22.71
N PHE A 169 -6.89 3.85 23.64
CA PHE A 169 -6.01 2.79 24.12
C PHE A 169 -5.59 1.84 22.99
N VAL A 170 -6.55 1.35 22.20
CA VAL A 170 -6.30 0.44 21.07
C VAL A 170 -5.44 1.11 20.00
N ALA A 171 -5.68 2.39 19.71
CA ALA A 171 -4.86 3.16 18.77
C ALA A 171 -3.40 3.28 19.23
N VAL A 172 -3.16 3.64 20.50
CA VAL A 172 -1.81 3.76 21.07
C VAL A 172 -1.09 2.41 21.06
N VAL A 173 -1.76 1.34 21.49
CA VAL A 173 -1.18 -0.01 21.50
C VAL A 173 -0.87 -0.48 20.07
N SER A 174 -1.78 -0.28 19.13
CA SER A 174 -1.61 -0.68 17.73
C SER A 174 -0.43 0.05 17.09
N LEU A 175 -0.33 1.36 17.30
CA LEU A 175 0.78 2.18 16.80
C LEU A 175 2.11 1.74 17.44
N SER A 176 2.10 1.43 18.75
CA SER A 176 3.29 0.95 19.46
C SER A 176 3.76 -0.41 18.94
N LEU A 177 2.83 -1.34 18.68
CA LEU A 177 3.14 -2.65 18.11
C LEU A 177 3.73 -2.52 16.70
N TYR A 178 3.16 -1.66 15.86
CA TYR A 178 3.69 -1.42 14.52
C TYR A 178 5.07 -0.73 14.57
N ALA A 179 5.26 0.26 15.44
CA ALA A 179 6.55 0.91 15.64
C ALA A 179 7.62 -0.08 16.13
N LEU A 180 7.27 -0.98 17.06
CA LEU A 180 8.16 -2.04 17.52
C LEU A 180 8.50 -3.01 16.39
N PHE A 181 7.52 -3.40 15.57
CA PHE A 181 7.75 -4.24 14.40
C PHE A 181 8.74 -3.59 13.43
N LEU A 182 8.56 -2.31 13.09
CA LEU A 182 9.50 -1.55 12.27
C LEU A 182 10.88 -1.46 12.92
N PHE A 183 10.96 -1.24 14.23
CA PHE A 183 12.23 -1.20 14.96
C PHE A 183 12.97 -2.55 14.88
N VAL A 184 12.26 -3.66 15.06
CA VAL A 184 12.84 -5.01 14.95
C VAL A 184 13.33 -5.28 13.53
N GLN A 185 12.55 -4.88 12.52
CA GLN A 185 12.89 -5.02 11.11
C GLN A 185 14.12 -4.17 10.71
N MET A 186 14.26 -2.96 11.27
CA MET A 186 15.35 -2.04 10.94
C MET A 186 16.66 -2.34 11.67
N PHE A 187 16.58 -2.65 12.98
CA PHE A 187 17.75 -2.66 13.85
C PHE A 187 18.01 -4.02 14.51
N SER A 188 16.99 -4.60 15.15
CA SER A 188 17.23 -5.71 16.08
C SER A 188 17.47 -7.05 15.38
N HIS A 189 16.69 -7.35 14.35
CA HIS A 189 16.70 -8.65 13.66
C HIS A 189 16.78 -8.45 12.14
N ARG A 190 17.51 -7.42 11.70
CA ARG A 190 17.64 -7.07 10.28
C ARG A 190 17.98 -8.27 9.41
N ASP A 191 18.88 -9.14 9.86
CA ASP A 191 19.32 -10.33 9.13
C ASP A 191 18.19 -11.34 8.88
N ASP A 192 17.14 -11.34 9.71
CA ASP A 192 15.96 -12.17 9.50
C ASP A 192 15.03 -11.62 8.41
N PHE A 193 15.22 -10.36 7.97
CA PHE A 193 14.44 -9.70 6.93
C PHE A 193 15.24 -9.44 5.64
N LEU A 194 16.46 -9.98 5.55
CA LEU A 194 17.24 -10.02 4.31
C LEU A 194 16.91 -11.31 3.54
N ASP A 195 16.97 -11.24 2.21
CA ASP A 195 16.64 -12.38 1.34
C ASP A 195 17.64 -13.54 1.52
N ILE A 196 17.11 -14.77 1.55
CA ILE A 196 17.94 -15.99 1.64
C ILE A 196 18.71 -16.14 0.33
N GLY A 197 20.01 -15.83 0.35
CA GLY A 197 20.89 -16.01 -0.79
C GLY A 197 21.57 -14.75 -1.31
N GLU A 198 21.27 -13.55 -0.78
CA GLU A 198 22.13 -12.38 -1.00
C GLU A 198 23.36 -12.46 -0.09
N PRO A 199 24.59 -12.67 -0.61
CA PRO A 199 25.78 -12.64 0.23
C PRO A 199 25.99 -11.21 0.74
N GLN A 200 26.29 -11.08 2.03
CA GLN A 200 26.89 -9.86 2.57
C GLN A 200 28.30 -9.72 1.96
N GLY A 201 28.38 -9.09 0.78
CA GLY A 201 29.63 -8.86 0.08
C GLY A 201 29.97 -9.92 -0.97
N HIS A 202 30.13 -9.44 -2.20
CA HIS A 202 30.80 -10.10 -3.32
C HIS A 202 30.28 -11.47 -3.78
N GLY A 203 29.45 -11.45 -4.83
CA GLY A 203 29.59 -12.41 -5.92
C GLY A 203 28.30 -12.97 -6.53
N HIS A 204 28.07 -12.58 -7.78
CA HIS A 204 27.42 -13.39 -8.82
C HIS A 204 25.93 -13.73 -8.66
N ASP A 205 25.09 -12.70 -8.61
CA ASP A 205 23.87 -12.65 -9.43
C ASP A 205 23.66 -11.20 -9.82
N HIS A 206 23.00 -10.92 -10.96
CA HIS A 206 22.84 -9.61 -11.59
C HIS A 206 22.67 -8.42 -10.62
N ALA A 207 23.79 -7.93 -10.06
CA ALA A 207 23.87 -6.72 -9.28
C ALA A 207 23.51 -5.60 -10.25
N HIS A 208 22.24 -5.22 -10.25
CA HIS A 208 21.79 -4.03 -10.93
C HIS A 208 22.66 -2.92 -10.37
N GLU A 209 23.56 -2.40 -11.21
CA GLU A 209 24.31 -1.21 -10.87
C GLU A 209 23.34 -0.20 -10.27
N PRO A 210 23.72 0.45 -9.15
CA PRO A 210 22.81 1.37 -8.50
C PRO A 210 22.26 2.35 -9.54
N PRO A 211 20.93 2.59 -9.54
CA PRO A 211 20.28 3.30 -10.63
C PRO A 211 20.97 4.64 -10.87
N PRO A 212 21.15 5.04 -12.15
CA PRO A 212 21.91 6.23 -12.47
C PRO A 212 21.28 7.45 -11.81
N ARG A 213 22.10 8.39 -11.31
CA ARG A 213 21.65 9.55 -10.52
C ARG A 213 20.47 10.32 -11.15
N ARG A 214 20.42 10.40 -12.48
CA ARG A 214 19.32 11.04 -13.21
C ARG A 214 17.99 10.30 -13.03
N MET A 215 18.02 8.98 -13.11
CA MET A 215 16.84 8.12 -12.92
C MET A 215 16.32 8.19 -11.49
N LEU A 216 17.24 8.24 -10.51
CA LEU A 216 16.89 8.43 -9.11
C LEU A 216 16.20 9.77 -8.85
N ILE A 217 16.78 10.88 -9.35
CA ILE A 217 16.17 12.20 -9.18
C ILE A 217 14.80 12.25 -9.85
N SER A 218 14.65 11.67 -11.05
CA SER A 218 13.35 11.63 -11.71
C SER A 218 12.34 10.78 -10.94
N SER A 219 12.72 9.64 -10.38
CA SER A 219 11.82 8.80 -9.58
C SER A 219 11.46 9.47 -8.25
N LEU A 220 12.42 10.15 -7.61
CA LEU A 220 12.18 10.89 -6.37
C LEU A 220 11.17 12.02 -6.54
N LEU A 221 11.20 12.71 -7.70
CA LEU A 221 10.24 13.76 -8.04
C LEU A 221 8.92 13.20 -8.55
N ALA A 222 8.94 12.10 -9.31
CA ALA A 222 7.74 11.52 -9.88
C ALA A 222 6.91 10.72 -8.86
N LEU A 223 7.52 10.17 -7.81
CA LEU A 223 6.81 9.41 -6.78
C LEU A 223 5.69 10.25 -6.12
N PRO A 224 5.94 11.46 -5.56
CA PRO A 224 4.87 12.29 -5.01
C PRO A 224 3.78 12.61 -6.03
N VAL A 225 4.17 12.92 -7.28
CA VAL A 225 3.22 13.21 -8.37
C VAL A 225 2.31 12.01 -8.65
N SER A 226 2.88 10.80 -8.69
CA SER A 226 2.12 9.57 -8.87
C SER A 226 1.18 9.26 -7.71
N LEU A 227 1.61 9.50 -6.46
CA LEU A 227 0.75 9.32 -5.29
C LEU A 227 -0.44 10.30 -5.32
N VAL A 228 -0.21 11.58 -5.62
CA VAL A 228 -1.29 12.57 -5.76
C VAL A 228 -2.25 12.19 -6.89
N ALA A 229 -1.72 11.75 -8.03
CA ALA A 229 -2.53 11.32 -9.17
C ALA A 229 -3.45 10.15 -8.82
N VAL A 230 -2.94 9.18 -8.06
CA VAL A 230 -3.73 8.03 -7.60
C VAL A 230 -4.83 8.48 -6.65
N VAL A 231 -4.51 9.31 -5.66
CA VAL A 231 -5.50 9.78 -4.67
C VAL A 231 -6.63 10.55 -5.37
N MET A 232 -6.29 11.51 -6.24
CA MET A 232 -7.26 12.33 -6.96
C MET A 232 -8.20 11.50 -7.85
N LEU A 233 -7.67 10.59 -8.66
CA LEU A 233 -8.51 9.74 -9.51
C LEU A 233 -9.36 8.76 -8.69
N ALA A 234 -8.81 8.21 -7.60
CA ALA A 234 -9.55 7.27 -6.77
C ALA A 234 -10.73 7.92 -6.07
N GLU A 235 -10.58 9.16 -5.59
CA GLU A 235 -11.65 9.96 -5.01
C GLU A 235 -12.80 10.16 -6.01
N ILE A 236 -12.48 10.62 -7.23
CA ILE A 236 -13.46 10.76 -8.33
C ILE A 236 -14.17 9.44 -8.66
N LEU A 237 -13.47 8.30 -8.56
CA LEU A 237 -14.06 6.99 -8.80
C LEU A 237 -14.89 6.47 -7.63
N ALA A 238 -14.66 6.97 -6.41
CA ALA A 238 -15.36 6.56 -5.20
C ALA A 238 -16.70 7.31 -5.02
N ASP A 239 -16.79 8.57 -5.50
CA ASP A 239 -18.01 9.39 -5.40
C ASP A 239 -19.31 8.67 -5.83
N PRO A 240 -19.36 7.95 -6.98
CA PRO A 240 -20.58 7.26 -7.41
C PRO A 240 -21.01 6.10 -6.52
N VAL A 241 -20.15 5.65 -5.60
CA VAL A 241 -20.42 4.57 -4.64
C VAL A 241 -21.05 5.12 -3.35
N GLY A 242 -20.77 6.38 -2.98
CA GLY A 242 -21.31 7.04 -1.78
C GLY A 242 -22.78 7.49 -1.89
N GLU A 243 -23.34 7.58 -3.10
CA GLU A 243 -24.75 7.96 -3.33
C GLU A 243 -25.76 6.79 -3.22
N LYS A 244 -25.44 5.71 -2.50
CA LYS A 244 -26.33 4.55 -2.33
C LYS A 244 -26.74 4.28 -0.90
#